data_AF-A0A8S3R2R3-F1
#
_entry.id   AF-A0A8S3R2R3-F1
#
_cell.length_a   1.000
_cell.length_b   1.000
_cell.length_c   1.000
_cell.angle_alpha   90.00
_cell.angle_beta   90.00
_cell.angle_gamma   90.00
#
_symmetry.space_group_name_H-M   'P 1'
#
loop_
_entity.id
_entity.type
_entity.pdbx_description
1 polymer ?
#
loop_
_entity_poly.entity_id
_entity_poly.type
_entity_poly.pdbx_seq_one_letter_code
_entity_poly.pdbx_strand_id
1 'polypeptide(L)'
;MNYETLVKSLEERFAPPNQNELYRVQLKERRQRASETLPELGQTIRRLVNRAYPLAPTEVKETLSKDYFLDALHDSEMRIKIKQSRPQNLNQAICLAVELEAFYKAEKRQDFVKPQMRATHADNITEELSKDDKFTEMMDSFTKQLESLRMELNEFKNSGQRNTADPEWKRNQQCYNCGKYGHFKRECRLRKQGGNGNGQYRNHENGSARPVHSRTRRQRRKQIKLNVQNNSTKEAGGHI
;
A
#
# COMPACT_ATOMS: atom_id res chain seq x y z
N MET A 1 -7.67 64.41 -8.78
CA MET A 1 -7.95 63.10 -8.15
C MET A 1 -9.33 62.66 -8.60
N ASN A 2 -9.40 61.69 -9.50
CA ASN A 2 -10.67 61.21 -10.04
C ASN A 2 -11.20 60.10 -9.11
N TYR A 3 -12.52 60.02 -8.91
CA TYR A 3 -13.13 59.01 -8.03
C TYR A 3 -12.67 57.59 -8.40
N GLU A 4 -12.64 57.28 -9.69
CA GLU A 4 -12.23 55.97 -10.22
C GLU A 4 -10.78 55.60 -9.88
N THR A 5 -9.86 56.58 -9.87
CA THR A 5 -8.45 56.34 -9.51
C THR A 5 -8.28 56.02 -8.03
N LEU A 6 -9.09 56.64 -7.16
CA LEU A 6 -9.07 56.34 -5.72
C LEU A 6 -9.64 54.94 -5.45
N VAL A 7 -10.76 54.59 -6.08
CA VAL A 7 -11.38 53.26 -5.94
C VAL A 7 -10.42 52.16 -6.37
N LYS A 8 -9.78 52.29 -7.54
CA LYS A 8 -8.79 51.29 -8.01
C LYS A 8 -7.61 51.15 -7.05
N SER A 9 -7.03 52.25 -6.56
CA SER A 9 -5.91 52.18 -5.61
C SER A 9 -6.32 51.58 -4.26
N LEU A 10 -7.57 51.76 -3.83
CA LEU A 10 -8.11 51.11 -2.63
C LEU A 10 -8.36 49.61 -2.86
N GLU A 11 -8.92 49.23 -4.00
CA GLU A 11 -9.13 47.83 -4.38
C GLU A 11 -7.81 47.08 -4.48
N GLU A 12 -6.79 47.62 -5.15
CA GLU A 12 -5.47 46.99 -5.26
C GLU A 12 -4.81 46.77 -3.89
N ARG A 13 -5.00 47.69 -2.94
CA ARG A 13 -4.40 47.62 -1.61
C ARG A 13 -5.15 46.71 -0.65
N PHE A 14 -6.49 46.71 -0.70
CA PHE A 14 -7.34 46.07 0.30
C PHE A 14 -8.10 44.83 -0.19
N ALA A 15 -8.26 44.66 -1.50
CA ALA A 15 -8.96 43.54 -2.13
C ALA A 15 -8.25 43.11 -3.44
N PRO A 16 -6.98 42.65 -3.36
CA PRO A 16 -6.26 42.23 -4.55
C PRO A 16 -7.05 41.11 -5.26
N PRO A 17 -7.07 41.08 -6.60
CA PRO A 17 -7.99 40.24 -7.37
C PRO A 17 -7.85 38.72 -7.07
N ASN A 18 -6.69 38.28 -6.59
CA ASN A 18 -6.39 36.88 -6.30
C ASN A 18 -6.70 36.47 -4.85
N GLN A 19 -7.16 37.38 -3.98
CA GLN A 19 -7.36 37.09 -2.56
C GLN A 19 -8.39 35.97 -2.32
N ASN A 20 -9.48 35.97 -3.08
CA ASN A 20 -10.53 34.95 -2.99
C ASN A 20 -9.99 33.57 -3.42
N GLU A 21 -9.15 33.54 -4.46
CA GLU A 21 -8.55 32.29 -4.94
C GLU A 21 -7.58 31.69 -3.93
N LEU A 22 -6.78 32.54 -3.25
CA LEU A 22 -5.94 32.09 -2.14
C LEU A 22 -6.76 31.42 -1.04
N TYR A 23 -7.90 32.00 -0.65
CA TYR A 23 -8.77 31.39 0.35
C TYR A 23 -9.41 30.09 -0.13
N ARG A 24 -9.70 29.95 -1.43
CA ARG A 24 -10.18 28.68 -2.00
C ARG A 24 -9.12 27.59 -1.94
N VAL A 25 -7.86 27.93 -2.24
CA VAL A 25 -6.73 26.99 -2.10
C VAL A 25 -6.54 26.59 -0.64
N GLN A 26 -6.52 27.56 0.28
CA GLN A 26 -6.43 27.29 1.73
C GLN A 26 -7.58 26.42 2.24
N LEU A 27 -8.79 26.61 1.73
CA LEU A 27 -9.96 25.81 2.08
C LEU A 27 -9.82 24.35 1.59
N LYS A 28 -9.31 24.13 0.37
CA LYS A 28 -9.08 22.78 -0.17
C LYS A 28 -8.01 22.00 0.57
N GLU A 29 -6.92 22.67 0.93
CA GLU A 29 -5.81 22.10 1.68
C GLU A 29 -6.13 21.88 3.16
N ARG A 30 -7.25 22.43 3.64
CA ARG A 30 -7.59 22.37 5.05
C ARG A 30 -7.82 20.93 5.51
N ARG A 31 -7.07 20.52 6.53
CA ARG A 31 -7.20 19.24 7.25
C ARG A 31 -7.14 19.47 8.75
N GLN A 32 -7.84 18.66 9.54
CA GLN A 32 -7.83 18.72 11.00
C GLN A 32 -6.40 18.59 11.54
N ARG A 33 -6.02 19.46 12.49
CA ARG A 33 -4.73 19.37 13.19
C ARG A 33 -4.84 18.43 14.39
N ALA A 34 -3.71 17.84 14.82
CA ALA A 34 -3.69 16.86 15.90
C ALA A 34 -4.24 17.39 17.25
N SER A 35 -4.05 18.68 17.54
CA SER A 35 -4.50 19.32 18.78
C SER A 35 -5.73 20.21 18.61
N GLU A 36 -6.37 20.17 17.44
CA GLU A 36 -7.51 21.04 17.13
C GLU A 36 -8.84 20.36 17.47
N THR A 37 -9.72 21.11 18.13
CA THR A 37 -11.06 20.62 18.46
C THR A 37 -11.98 20.63 17.25
N LEU A 38 -12.94 19.71 17.18
CA LEU A 38 -13.91 19.63 16.08
C LEU A 38 -14.71 20.95 15.88
N PRO A 39 -15.16 21.65 16.94
CA PRO A 39 -15.82 22.94 16.78
C PRO A 39 -14.92 24.04 16.22
N GLU A 40 -13.64 24.08 16.63
CA GLU A 40 -12.65 25.06 16.14
C GLU A 40 -12.36 24.86 14.64
N LEU A 41 -12.25 23.61 14.20
CA LEU A 41 -12.15 23.25 12.80
C LEU A 41 -13.35 23.79 12.01
N GLY A 42 -14.56 23.52 12.50
CA GLY A 42 -15.81 24.00 11.89
C GLY A 42 -15.88 25.52 11.77
N GLN A 43 -15.51 26.25 12.82
CA GLN A 43 -15.46 27.72 12.82
C GLN A 43 -14.43 28.25 11.81
N THR A 44 -13.27 27.62 11.72
CA THR A 44 -12.22 28.00 10.78
C THR A 44 -12.67 27.78 9.33
N ILE A 45 -13.34 26.66 9.05
CA ILE A 45 -13.90 26.38 7.72
C ILE A 45 -14.98 27.40 7.35
N ARG A 46 -15.91 27.72 8.26
CA ARG A 46 -16.93 28.75 8.03
C ARG A 46 -16.31 30.11 7.67
N ARG A 47 -15.26 30.51 8.40
CA ARG A 47 -14.53 31.75 8.11
C ARG A 47 -13.85 31.72 6.73
N LEU A 48 -13.21 30.60 6.38
CA LEU A 48 -12.56 30.43 5.08
C LEU A 48 -13.57 30.45 3.93
N VAL A 49 -14.71 29.76 4.06
CA VAL A 49 -15.79 29.75 3.06
C VAL A 49 -16.32 31.16 2.83
N ASN A 50 -16.57 31.92 3.90
CA ASN A 50 -17.06 33.30 3.78
C ASN A 50 -16.09 34.22 3.04
N ARG A 51 -14.77 33.99 3.17
CA ARG A 51 -13.73 34.74 2.45
C ARG A 51 -13.49 34.23 1.04
N ALA A 52 -13.61 32.93 0.80
CA ALA A 52 -13.42 32.30 -0.51
C ALA A 52 -14.60 32.56 -1.46
N TYR A 53 -15.80 32.73 -0.92
CA TYR A 53 -17.05 32.92 -1.65
C TYR A 53 -17.90 34.05 -1.03
N PRO A 54 -17.45 35.31 -1.09
CA PRO A 54 -18.19 36.42 -0.50
C PRO A 54 -19.57 36.61 -1.13
N LEU A 55 -19.68 36.46 -2.46
CA LEU A 55 -20.89 36.67 -3.25
C LEU A 55 -21.89 35.50 -3.25
N ALA A 56 -21.51 34.33 -2.72
CA ALA A 56 -22.40 33.18 -2.72
C ALA A 56 -23.56 33.37 -1.72
N PRO A 57 -24.76 32.78 -1.98
CA PRO A 57 -25.83 32.74 -0.99
C PRO A 57 -25.44 31.94 0.26
N THR A 58 -26.06 32.26 1.40
CA THR A 58 -25.78 31.61 2.69
C THR A 58 -26.00 30.10 2.65
N GLU A 59 -27.04 29.62 1.97
CA GLU A 59 -27.35 28.19 1.83
C GLU A 59 -26.23 27.41 1.13
N VAL A 60 -25.65 28.01 0.08
CA VAL A 60 -24.51 27.44 -0.64
C VAL A 60 -23.27 27.43 0.26
N LYS A 61 -23.03 28.51 1.02
CA LYS A 61 -21.91 28.56 1.98
C LYS A 61 -22.04 27.51 3.08
N GLU A 62 -23.25 27.26 3.60
CA GLU A 62 -23.49 26.21 4.60
C GLU A 62 -23.22 24.81 4.03
N THR A 63 -23.68 24.56 2.79
CA THR A 63 -23.41 23.30 2.09
C THR A 63 -21.91 23.09 1.88
N LEU A 64 -21.22 24.09 1.33
CA LEU A 64 -19.76 24.04 1.16
C LEU A 64 -19.06 23.85 2.51
N SER A 65 -19.46 24.59 3.54
CA SER A 65 -18.83 24.48 4.86
C SER A 65 -18.96 23.07 5.42
N LYS A 66 -20.14 22.46 5.30
CA LYS A 66 -20.38 21.07 5.70
C LYS A 66 -19.48 20.10 4.93
N ASP A 67 -19.43 20.20 3.60
CA ASP A 67 -18.67 19.28 2.76
C ASP A 67 -17.17 19.37 3.04
N TYR A 68 -16.62 20.59 3.10
CA TYR A 68 -15.21 20.81 3.46
C TYR A 68 -14.91 20.39 4.90
N PHE A 69 -15.85 20.54 5.83
CA PHE A 69 -15.69 20.03 7.20
C PHE A 69 -15.53 18.52 7.20
N LEU A 70 -16.40 17.78 6.51
CA LEU A 70 -16.31 16.33 6.42
C LEU A 70 -15.01 15.88 5.76
N ASP A 71 -14.59 16.53 4.67
CA ASP A 71 -13.35 16.19 3.98
C ASP A 71 -12.09 16.56 4.78
N ALA A 72 -12.19 17.53 5.68
CA ALA A 72 -11.10 17.91 6.58
C ALA A 72 -10.91 16.95 7.77
N LEU A 73 -11.89 16.11 8.11
CA LEU A 73 -11.79 15.16 9.23
C LEU A 73 -10.70 14.10 9.00
N HIS A 74 -9.93 13.83 10.05
CA HIS A 74 -8.87 12.82 10.00
C HIS A 74 -9.44 11.39 9.98
N ASP A 75 -10.39 11.09 10.86
CA ASP A 75 -10.99 9.76 10.96
C ASP A 75 -11.96 9.48 9.82
N SER A 76 -11.67 8.41 9.07
CA SER A 76 -12.49 7.98 7.95
C SER A 76 -13.79 7.32 8.40
N GLU A 77 -13.82 6.64 9.54
CA GLU A 77 -15.02 5.96 10.03
C GLU A 77 -16.04 6.99 10.51
N MET A 78 -15.61 7.96 11.32
CA MET A 78 -16.43 9.11 11.71
C MET A 78 -17.00 9.83 10.48
N ARG A 79 -16.17 10.11 9.47
CA ARG A 79 -16.63 10.75 8.22
C ARG A 79 -17.73 9.94 7.53
N ILE A 80 -17.58 8.62 7.42
CA ILE A 80 -18.60 7.76 6.79
C ILE A 80 -19.90 7.78 7.59
N LYS A 81 -19.84 7.65 8.92
CA LYS A 81 -21.02 7.69 9.81
C LYS A 81 -21.77 9.02 9.71
N ILE A 82 -21.04 10.14 9.70
CA ILE A 82 -21.67 11.46 9.54
C ILE A 82 -22.27 11.61 8.12
N LYS A 83 -21.62 11.08 7.07
CA LYS A 83 -22.22 11.08 5.72
C LYS A 83 -23.52 10.26 5.66
N GLN A 84 -23.59 9.15 6.41
CA GLN A 84 -24.79 8.31 6.50
C GLN A 84 -25.96 9.01 7.21
N SER A 85 -25.69 9.80 8.25
CA SER A 85 -26.73 10.55 8.97
C SER A 85 -27.27 11.77 8.22
N ARG A 86 -26.69 12.10 7.05
CA ARG A 86 -27.14 13.16 6.13
C ARG A 86 -27.42 14.51 6.83
N PRO A 87 -26.41 15.11 7.49
CA PRO A 87 -26.57 16.42 8.09
C PRO A 87 -26.95 17.47 7.05
N GLN A 88 -27.89 18.34 7.43
CA GLN A 88 -28.36 19.43 6.57
C GLN A 88 -27.37 20.59 6.60
N ASN A 89 -26.89 20.97 7.79
CA ASN A 89 -26.05 22.14 8.03
C ASN A 89 -24.70 21.78 8.65
N LEU A 90 -23.73 22.72 8.58
CA LEU A 90 -22.43 22.55 9.23
C LEU A 90 -22.57 22.28 10.74
N ASN A 91 -23.44 23.03 11.42
CA ASN A 91 -23.62 22.89 12.86
C ASN A 91 -24.09 21.48 13.25
N GLN A 92 -25.01 20.90 12.46
CA GLN A 92 -25.47 19.53 12.69
C GLN A 92 -24.33 18.52 12.49
N ALA A 93 -23.48 18.72 11.47
CA ALA A 93 -22.31 17.88 11.27
C ALA A 93 -21.31 17.97 12.43
N ILE A 94 -21.10 19.17 12.99
CA ILE A 94 -20.22 19.37 14.17
C ILE A 94 -20.81 18.65 15.39
N CYS A 95 -22.10 18.82 15.67
CA CYS A 95 -22.76 18.15 16.81
C CYS A 95 -22.61 16.62 16.73
N LEU A 96 -22.89 16.04 15.56
CA LEU A 96 -22.74 14.60 15.33
C LEU A 96 -21.28 14.14 15.47
N ALA A 97 -20.32 14.95 15.01
CA ALA A 97 -18.90 14.63 15.15
C ALA A 97 -18.46 14.62 16.62
N VAL A 98 -18.89 15.62 17.41
CA VAL A 98 -18.63 15.69 18.85
C VAL A 98 -19.29 14.54 19.60
N GLU A 99 -20.51 14.17 19.21
CA GLU A 99 -21.23 13.03 19.78
C GLU A 99 -20.48 11.71 19.52
N LEU A 100 -20.03 11.48 18.28
CA LEU A 100 -19.24 10.31 17.93
C LEU A 100 -17.88 10.28 18.65
N GLU A 101 -17.22 11.44 18.81
CA GLU A 101 -15.98 11.56 19.59
C GLU A 101 -16.21 11.14 21.05
N ALA A 102 -17.32 11.55 21.65
CA ALA A 102 -17.69 11.16 23.01
C ALA A 102 -17.95 9.65 23.12
N PHE A 103 -18.67 9.05 22.17
CA PHE A 103 -18.90 7.60 22.14
C PHE A 103 -17.61 6.82 21.99
N TYR A 104 -16.72 7.19 21.06
CA TYR A 104 -15.42 6.53 20.91
C TYR A 104 -14.55 6.65 22.15
N LYS A 105 -14.61 7.78 22.85
CA LYS A 105 -13.89 7.95 24.11
C LYS A 105 -14.46 7.07 25.23
N ALA A 106 -15.77 6.84 25.25
CA ALA A 106 -16.42 5.97 26.22
C ALA A 106 -16.14 4.49 25.94
N GLU A 107 -16.24 4.06 24.68
CA GLU A 107 -15.97 2.68 24.27
C GLU A 107 -14.52 2.28 24.55
N LYS A 108 -13.57 3.15 24.20
CA LYS A 108 -12.15 2.93 24.54
C LYS A 108 -11.94 2.71 26.03
N ARG A 109 -12.70 3.36 26.91
CA ARG A 109 -12.60 3.12 28.36
C ARG A 109 -13.18 1.75 28.74
N GLN A 110 -14.24 1.28 28.08
CA GLN A 110 -14.77 -0.06 28.32
C GLN A 110 -13.81 -1.15 27.84
N ASP A 111 -13.09 -0.94 26.74
CA ASP A 111 -12.07 -1.89 26.27
C ASP A 111 -10.98 -2.14 27.33
N PHE A 112 -10.63 -1.13 28.13
CA PHE A 112 -9.69 -1.26 29.26
C PHE A 112 -10.34 -1.81 30.55
N VAL A 113 -11.67 -1.79 30.66
CA VAL A 113 -12.40 -2.39 31.78
C VAL A 113 -12.88 -3.78 31.38
N LYS A 114 -11.93 -4.70 31.10
CA LYS A 114 -12.22 -6.14 31.28
C LYS A 114 -12.63 -6.32 32.75
N PRO A 115 -13.74 -7.01 33.06
CA PRO A 115 -14.22 -7.13 34.43
C PRO A 115 -13.22 -7.96 35.25
N GLN A 116 -12.35 -7.30 36.00
CA GLN A 116 -11.69 -7.91 37.14
C GLN A 116 -12.81 -8.21 38.13
N MET A 117 -13.24 -9.48 38.20
CA MET A 117 -14.08 -9.94 39.30
C MET A 117 -13.43 -9.49 40.60
N ARG A 118 -14.22 -8.85 41.47
CA ARG A 118 -13.79 -8.32 42.78
C ARG A 118 -12.87 -9.30 43.52
N ALA A 119 -11.57 -9.08 43.42
CA ALA A 119 -10.64 -9.51 44.44
C ALA A 119 -10.52 -8.34 45.41
N THR A 120 -11.06 -8.52 46.61
CA THR A 120 -10.74 -7.68 47.75
C THR A 120 -9.22 -7.68 47.93
N HIS A 121 -8.55 -6.55 47.67
CA HIS A 121 -7.51 -5.90 48.49
C HIS A 121 -6.59 -4.98 47.68
N ALA A 122 -6.55 -3.74 48.18
CA ALA A 122 -5.53 -2.68 48.18
C ALA A 122 -4.26 -2.75 47.28
N ASP A 123 -4.01 -1.57 46.68
CA ASP A 123 -2.73 -0.89 46.44
C ASP A 123 -1.73 -1.45 45.40
N ASN A 124 -1.68 -0.80 44.23
CA ASN A 124 -0.61 0.14 43.80
C ASN A 124 -0.68 0.37 42.28
N ILE A 125 -0.67 1.65 41.89
CA ILE A 125 -0.63 2.10 40.51
C ILE A 125 0.84 2.08 40.06
N THR A 126 1.18 1.16 39.15
CA THR A 126 2.36 1.29 38.28
C THR A 126 1.92 1.10 36.83
N GLU A 127 2.23 2.11 36.02
CA GLU A 127 2.05 2.14 34.59
C GLU A 127 2.71 0.93 33.92
N GLU A 128 1.92 0.03 33.33
CA GLU A 128 2.43 -0.91 32.34
C GLU A 128 1.52 -0.96 31.12
N LEU A 129 2.11 -0.61 29.97
CA LEU A 129 1.53 -0.72 28.65
C LEU A 129 1.06 -2.16 28.43
N SER A 130 -0.24 -2.38 28.59
CA SER A 130 -0.89 -3.67 28.44
C SER A 130 -0.93 -4.02 26.96
N LYS A 131 0.12 -4.71 26.49
CA LYS A 131 0.02 -5.51 25.27
C LYS A 131 -1.05 -6.55 25.56
N ASP A 132 -2.09 -6.62 24.74
CA ASP A 132 -3.12 -7.65 24.86
C ASP A 132 -2.45 -9.02 24.89
N ASP A 133 -2.38 -9.66 26.07
CA ASP A 133 -1.62 -10.90 26.30
C ASP A 133 -1.91 -11.96 25.24
N LYS A 134 -3.17 -12.06 24.80
CA LYS A 134 -3.62 -12.99 23.75
C LYS A 134 -3.06 -12.67 22.36
N PHE A 135 -2.93 -11.39 22.02
CA PHE A 135 -2.35 -10.96 20.75
C PHE A 135 -0.83 -11.13 20.78
N THR A 136 -0.18 -10.81 21.90
CA THR A 136 1.24 -11.10 22.09
C THR A 136 1.53 -12.61 22.07
N GLU A 137 0.69 -13.44 22.68
CA GLU A 137 0.80 -14.90 22.62
C GLU A 137 0.59 -15.42 21.20
N MET A 138 -0.40 -14.89 20.47
CA MET A 138 -0.64 -15.27 19.08
C MET A 138 0.53 -14.85 18.19
N MET A 139 1.02 -13.62 18.33
CA MET A 139 2.20 -13.15 17.60
C MET A 139 3.45 -13.93 17.98
N ASP A 140 3.64 -14.31 19.24
CA ASP A 140 4.72 -15.18 19.69
C ASP A 140 4.60 -16.60 19.14
N SER A 141 3.37 -17.11 18.99
CA SER A 141 3.13 -18.40 18.33
C SER A 141 3.49 -18.33 16.84
N PHE A 142 3.17 -17.22 16.17
CA PHE A 142 3.53 -16.99 14.78
C PHE A 142 5.03 -16.75 14.60
N THR A 143 5.69 -15.99 15.49
CA THR A 143 7.14 -15.81 15.43
C THR A 143 7.85 -17.14 15.65
N LYS A 144 7.42 -17.96 16.61
CA LYS A 144 7.95 -19.33 16.82
C LYS A 144 7.73 -20.23 15.60
N GLN A 145 6.58 -20.15 14.93
CA GLN A 145 6.33 -20.89 13.68
C GLN A 145 7.22 -20.42 12.52
N LEU A 146 7.49 -19.11 12.41
CA LEU A 146 8.44 -18.58 11.42
C LEU A 146 9.88 -18.97 11.77
N GLU A 147 10.22 -19.01 13.06
CA GLU A 147 11.51 -19.45 13.58
C GLU A 147 11.75 -20.93 13.26
N SER A 148 10.75 -21.79 13.42
CA SER A 148 10.87 -23.22 13.09
C SER A 148 11.00 -23.45 11.58
N LEU A 149 10.20 -22.74 10.76
CA LEU A 149 10.31 -22.82 9.30
C LEU A 149 11.67 -22.30 8.79
N ARG A 150 12.24 -21.23 9.38
CA ARG A 150 13.61 -20.81 9.00
C ARG A 150 14.65 -21.87 9.35
N MET A 151 14.47 -22.60 10.46
CA MET A 151 15.40 -23.63 10.90
C MET A 151 15.33 -24.86 9.99
N GLU A 152 14.13 -25.30 9.62
CA GLU A 152 13.91 -26.36 8.63
C GLU A 152 14.54 -26.02 7.27
N LEU A 153 14.37 -24.77 6.80
CA LEU A 153 15.02 -24.31 5.57
C LEU A 153 16.54 -24.23 5.67
N ASN A 154 17.08 -23.94 6.86
CA ASN A 154 18.52 -23.89 7.09
C ASN A 154 19.13 -25.29 7.21
N GLU A 155 18.41 -26.26 7.79
CA GLU A 155 18.75 -27.68 7.75
C GLU A 155 18.74 -28.22 6.32
N PHE A 156 17.73 -27.85 5.51
CA PHE A 156 17.68 -28.19 4.08
C PHE A 156 18.82 -27.56 3.27
N LYS A 157 19.31 -26.38 3.65
CA LYS A 157 20.46 -25.73 2.99
C LYS A 157 21.79 -26.33 3.44
N ASN A 158 21.92 -26.74 4.69
CA ASN A 158 23.15 -27.35 5.23
C ASN A 158 23.30 -28.83 4.84
N SER A 159 22.21 -29.56 4.58
CA SER A 159 22.26 -30.91 4.01
C SER A 159 22.72 -30.92 2.53
N GLY A 160 22.66 -29.76 1.85
CA GLY A 160 23.16 -29.57 0.49
C GLY A 160 24.67 -29.28 0.37
N GLN A 161 25.41 -29.17 1.48
CA GLN A 161 26.84 -28.80 1.45
C GLN A 161 27.72 -29.62 2.40
N ARG A 162 27.70 -30.95 2.30
CA ARG A 162 28.85 -31.79 2.69
C ARG A 162 28.96 -33.00 1.77
N ASN A 163 29.75 -32.87 0.70
CA ASN A 163 30.50 -33.95 0.06
C ASN A 163 31.40 -33.36 -1.03
N THR A 164 32.67 -33.11 -0.71
CA THR A 164 33.76 -32.94 -1.69
C THR A 164 34.27 -34.31 -2.15
N ALA A 165 33.35 -35.17 -2.58
CA ALA A 165 33.67 -36.38 -3.30
C ALA A 165 32.92 -36.28 -4.62
N ASP A 166 33.68 -36.16 -5.71
CA ASP A 166 33.13 -36.01 -7.04
C ASP A 166 32.20 -37.21 -7.32
N PRO A 167 30.90 -37.00 -7.56
CA PRO A 167 29.97 -38.11 -7.64
C PRO A 167 30.38 -39.06 -8.76
N GLU A 168 30.21 -40.36 -8.55
CA GLU A 168 30.76 -41.43 -9.41
C GLU A 168 30.42 -41.27 -10.90
N TRP A 169 29.24 -40.71 -11.19
CA TRP A 169 28.83 -40.36 -12.56
C TRP A 169 29.75 -39.33 -13.23
N LYS A 170 30.39 -38.44 -12.48
CA LYS A 170 31.36 -37.46 -13.00
C LYS A 170 32.73 -38.10 -13.27
N ARG A 171 33.12 -39.12 -12.49
CA ARG A 171 34.35 -39.92 -12.74
C ARG A 171 34.24 -40.76 -14.01
N ASN A 172 33.06 -41.32 -14.28
CA ASN A 172 32.82 -42.11 -15.50
C ASN A 172 32.33 -41.27 -16.68
N GLN A 173 32.19 -39.95 -16.51
CA GLN A 173 31.80 -39.06 -17.58
C GLN A 173 32.98 -38.83 -18.54
N GLN A 174 32.83 -39.30 -19.78
CA GLN A 174 33.75 -39.01 -20.85
C GLN A 174 33.53 -37.58 -21.38
N CYS A 175 34.61 -36.80 -21.50
CA CYS A 175 34.56 -35.49 -22.10
C CYS A 175 34.28 -35.58 -23.60
N TYR A 176 33.17 -35.00 -24.05
CA TYR A 176 32.75 -34.92 -25.47
C TYR A 176 33.68 -34.10 -26.39
N ASN A 177 34.87 -33.71 -25.92
CA ASN A 177 35.86 -32.96 -26.70
C ASN A 177 37.20 -33.70 -26.82
N CYS A 178 37.70 -34.28 -25.72
CA CYS A 178 39.01 -34.96 -25.71
C CYS A 178 38.93 -36.46 -25.39
N GLY A 179 37.74 -36.99 -25.10
CA GLY A 179 37.55 -38.42 -24.81
C GLY A 179 38.11 -38.87 -23.46
N LYS A 180 38.69 -37.99 -22.64
CA LYS A 180 39.17 -38.32 -21.29
C LYS A 180 38.06 -38.22 -20.25
N TYR A 181 38.12 -39.06 -19.24
CA TYR A 181 37.13 -39.14 -18.16
C TYR A 181 37.34 -38.05 -17.09
N GLY A 182 36.35 -37.86 -16.22
CA GLY A 182 36.45 -37.00 -15.04
C GLY A 182 36.13 -35.51 -15.23
N HIS A 183 35.68 -35.07 -16.42
CA HIS A 183 35.30 -33.68 -16.67
C HIS A 183 34.39 -33.51 -17.89
N PHE A 184 33.63 -32.41 -17.94
CA PHE A 184 32.81 -32.06 -19.11
C PHE A 184 33.56 -31.27 -20.17
N LYS A 185 33.02 -31.20 -21.40
CA LYS A 185 33.54 -30.34 -22.49
C LYS A 185 33.76 -28.88 -22.06
N ARG A 186 32.95 -28.38 -21.12
CA ARG A 186 33.05 -27.01 -20.57
C ARG A 186 34.23 -26.81 -19.61
N GLU A 187 34.71 -27.90 -19.01
CA GLU A 187 35.81 -27.95 -18.04
C GLU A 187 37.11 -28.48 -18.68
N CYS A 188 37.10 -28.71 -20.00
CA CYS A 188 38.22 -29.32 -20.73
C CYS A 188 39.34 -28.30 -20.97
N ARG A 189 40.52 -28.57 -20.39
CA ARG A 189 41.72 -27.73 -20.55
C ARG A 189 42.27 -27.71 -21.99
N LEU A 190 41.93 -28.71 -22.81
CA LEU A 190 42.29 -28.78 -24.23
C LEU A 190 41.24 -28.04 -25.08
N ARG A 191 41.20 -26.73 -24.94
CA ARG A 191 40.35 -25.88 -25.78
C ARG A 191 41.06 -25.67 -27.12
N LYS A 192 40.78 -26.52 -28.13
CA LYS A 192 41.19 -26.23 -29.50
C LYS A 192 40.34 -25.08 -30.05
N GLN A 193 41.03 -24.00 -30.44
CA GLN A 193 40.57 -22.96 -31.35
C GLN A 193 39.96 -23.59 -32.61
N GLY A 194 38.99 -22.90 -33.19
CA GLY A 194 38.03 -23.48 -34.12
C GLY A 194 38.56 -23.97 -35.47
N GLY A 195 37.62 -24.52 -36.24
CA GLY A 195 37.72 -24.65 -37.69
C GLY A 195 37.96 -26.07 -38.20
N ASN A 196 36.95 -26.59 -38.91
CA ASN A 196 37.01 -27.58 -39.99
C ASN A 196 37.47 -29.03 -39.73
N GLY A 197 36.54 -29.95 -40.00
CA GLY A 197 36.77 -30.92 -41.07
C GLY A 197 36.99 -32.38 -40.65
N ASN A 198 35.96 -33.18 -40.97
CA ASN A 198 36.00 -34.59 -41.37
C ASN A 198 36.25 -35.71 -40.35
N GLY A 199 35.17 -36.48 -40.19
CA GLY A 199 35.21 -37.94 -40.23
C GLY A 199 35.33 -38.63 -38.87
N GLN A 200 34.60 -39.69 -38.53
CA GLN A 200 33.65 -40.53 -39.24
C GLN A 200 32.74 -41.12 -38.14
N TYR A 201 31.46 -41.25 -38.43
CA TYR A 201 30.50 -41.94 -37.57
C TYR A 201 30.81 -43.44 -37.53
N ARG A 202 30.79 -44.05 -36.34
CA ARG A 202 30.25 -45.41 -36.18
C ARG A 202 29.27 -45.44 -35.01
N ASN A 203 28.07 -45.87 -35.38
CA ASN A 203 26.84 -45.94 -34.60
C ASN A 203 26.87 -47.12 -33.61
N HIS A 204 26.11 -46.96 -32.54
CA HIS A 204 25.13 -47.94 -32.02
C HIS A 204 24.32 -47.19 -30.94
N GLU A 205 23.04 -47.43 -30.67
CA GLU A 205 21.85 -47.79 -31.43
C GLU A 205 20.71 -47.67 -30.39
N ASN A 206 19.53 -47.23 -30.86
CA ASN A 206 18.21 -47.39 -30.23
C ASN A 206 17.79 -46.49 -29.04
N GLY A 207 16.65 -45.82 -29.25
CA GLY A 207 15.70 -45.54 -28.16
C GLY A 207 15.11 -44.13 -28.07
N SER A 208 14.36 -43.71 -29.11
CA SER A 208 13.21 -42.79 -29.08
C SER A 208 12.96 -41.91 -27.84
N ALA A 209 13.12 -40.58 -27.98
CA ALA A 209 12.48 -39.61 -27.10
C ALA A 209 11.94 -38.39 -27.88
N ARG A 210 10.65 -38.11 -27.65
CA ARG A 210 9.83 -37.03 -28.23
C ARG A 210 10.34 -35.63 -27.82
N PRO A 211 10.13 -34.58 -28.62
CA PRO A 211 10.60 -33.23 -28.29
C PRO A 211 9.66 -32.52 -27.30
N VAL A 212 10.16 -32.16 -26.12
CA VAL A 212 9.49 -31.21 -25.22
C VAL A 212 10.01 -29.80 -25.54
N HIS A 213 9.14 -28.94 -26.06
CA HIS A 213 9.41 -27.53 -26.30
C HIS A 213 9.53 -26.76 -24.97
N SER A 214 10.73 -26.31 -24.62
CA SER A 214 10.95 -25.36 -23.53
C SER A 214 10.88 -23.92 -24.05
N ARG A 215 9.71 -23.29 -23.91
CA ARG A 215 9.52 -21.86 -24.17
C ARG A 215 10.32 -21.03 -23.15
N THR A 216 11.28 -20.25 -23.64
CA THR A 216 12.10 -19.37 -22.79
C THR A 216 11.30 -18.16 -22.31
N ARG A 217 11.59 -17.76 -21.05
CA ARG A 217 10.97 -16.69 -20.25
C ARG A 217 10.97 -15.28 -20.89
N ARG A 218 11.62 -15.11 -22.06
CA ARG A 218 11.77 -13.82 -22.76
C ARG A 218 10.57 -13.46 -23.66
N GLN A 219 9.67 -14.41 -23.96
CA GLN A 219 8.49 -14.16 -24.79
C GLN A 219 7.24 -13.72 -24.00
N ARG A 220 7.22 -13.88 -22.67
CA ARG A 220 6.05 -13.56 -21.83
C ARG A 220 5.76 -12.07 -21.63
N ARG A 221 6.74 -11.18 -21.89
CA ARG A 221 6.57 -9.72 -21.73
C ARG A 221 5.92 -9.02 -22.93
N LYS A 222 5.90 -9.64 -24.12
CA LYS A 222 5.23 -9.04 -25.31
C LYS A 222 3.74 -9.41 -25.43
N GLN A 223 3.29 -10.47 -24.76
CA GLN A 223 1.91 -10.95 -24.88
C GLN A 223 0.93 -10.27 -23.91
N ILE A 224 1.42 -9.70 -22.80
CA ILE A 224 0.59 -8.97 -21.83
C ILE A 224 0.22 -7.58 -22.35
N LYS A 225 1.06 -6.93 -23.17
CA LYS A 225 0.75 -5.59 -23.74
C LYS A 225 -0.27 -5.62 -24.88
N LEU A 226 -0.42 -6.75 -25.59
CA LEU A 226 -1.40 -6.88 -26.67
C LEU A 226 -2.81 -7.29 -26.17
N ASN A 227 -2.92 -7.91 -24.99
CA ASN A 227 -4.20 -8.37 -24.45
C ASN A 227 -4.98 -7.31 -23.66
N VAL A 228 -4.36 -6.17 -23.33
CA VAL A 228 -5.03 -5.03 -22.67
C VAL A 228 -5.76 -4.15 -23.69
N GLN A 229 -5.29 -4.07 -24.94
CA GLN A 229 -5.92 -3.26 -25.98
C GLN A 229 -7.09 -3.96 -26.70
N ASN A 230 -7.16 -5.30 -26.66
CA ASN A 230 -8.22 -6.06 -27.33
C ASN A 230 -9.47 -6.30 -26.47
N ASN A 231 -9.43 -6.00 -25.15
CA ASN A 231 -10.59 -6.12 -24.27
C ASN A 231 -11.42 -4.81 -24.15
N SER A 232 -10.93 -3.67 -24.65
CA SER A 232 -11.69 -2.42 -24.65
C SER A 232 -12.63 -2.25 -25.86
N THR A 233 -12.57 -3.14 -26.86
CA THR A 233 -13.40 -3.05 -28.08
C THR A 233 -14.51 -4.10 -28.17
N LYS A 234 -14.70 -4.95 -27.15
CA LYS A 234 -15.71 -6.03 -27.16
C LYS A 234 -16.90 -5.86 -26.21
N GLU A 235 -16.99 -4.76 -25.45
CA GLU A 235 -18.17 -4.48 -24.60
C GLU A 235 -19.14 -3.42 -25.17
N ALA A 236 -18.96 -3.00 -26.43
CA ALA A 236 -19.81 -1.99 -27.08
C ALA A 236 -20.72 -2.53 -28.21
N GLY A 237 -21.01 -3.83 -28.27
CA GLY A 237 -21.88 -4.36 -29.33
C GLY A 237 -22.51 -5.72 -29.01
N GLY A 238 -23.77 -5.70 -28.58
CA GLY A 238 -24.65 -6.86 -28.64
C GLY A 238 -25.70 -6.94 -27.51
N HIS A 239 -26.87 -6.34 -27.69
CA HIS A 239 -28.08 -7.04 -28.15
C HIS A 239 -29.37 -6.25 -27.85
N ILE A 240 -30.11 -6.03 -28.95
CA ILE A 240 -31.57 -5.88 -29.09
C ILE A 240 -32.19 -4.59 -28.55
#